data_AF-A0A1H4D4V1-F1
#
_entry.id   AF-A0A1H4D4V1-F1
#
_cell.length_a   1.000
_cell.length_b   1.000
_cell.length_c   1.000
_cell.angle_alpha   90.00
_cell.angle_beta   90.00
_cell.angle_gamma   90.00
#
_symmetry.space_group_name_H-M   'P 1'
#
loop_
_entity.id
_entity.type
_entity.pdbx_description
1 polymer ?
#
loop_
_entity_poly.entity_id
_entity_poly.type
_entity_poly.pdbx_seq_one_letter_code
_entity_poly.pdbx_strand_id
1 'polypeptide(L)'
;MGQSIFESTAPASPAPKFDMQYGVFASLDDAVNAAAQAQKQLDNVVLRQRVITAIRQAGERYAQVLAEMAVAETGMGRVTDKYAKNVSQARRARKAWRHR
;
A
#
# COMPACT_ATOMS: atom_id res chain seq x y z
N MET A 1 15.69 43.59 17.90
CA MET A 1 16.44 42.53 18.63
C MET A 1 15.37 41.57 19.15
N GLY A 2 15.11 40.36 18.65
CA GLY A 2 15.70 39.58 17.58
C GLY A 2 14.60 38.71 16.92
N GLN A 3 14.76 38.48 15.62
CA GLN A 3 13.94 37.56 14.84
C GLN A 3 14.36 36.13 15.21
N SER A 4 13.40 35.28 15.60
CA SER A 4 13.63 33.88 15.93
C SER A 4 13.69 33.05 14.65
N ILE A 5 14.91 32.91 14.12
CA ILE A 5 15.27 32.09 12.97
C ILE A 5 15.37 30.63 13.46
N PHE A 6 14.28 29.87 13.37
CA PHE A 6 14.38 28.41 13.35
C PHE A 6 14.19 27.95 11.91
N GLU A 7 15.24 28.19 11.12
CA GLU A 7 15.39 27.57 9.82
C GLU A 7 15.97 26.18 10.04
N SER A 8 15.13 25.16 9.87
CA SER A 8 15.51 23.75 9.97
C SER A 8 16.36 23.38 8.75
N THR A 9 17.66 23.63 8.82
CA THR A 9 18.62 23.13 7.83
C THR A 9 19.10 21.74 8.25
N ALA A 10 18.24 20.75 8.07
CA ALA A 10 18.70 19.36 8.03
C ALA A 10 19.20 19.11 6.61
N PRO A 11 20.44 18.59 6.40
CA PRO A 11 20.85 18.18 5.09
C PRO A 11 19.92 17.06 4.64
N ALA A 12 19.20 17.29 3.53
CA ALA A 12 18.47 16.24 2.85
C ALA A 12 19.51 15.21 2.38
N SER A 13 19.71 14.16 3.17
CA SER A 13 20.27 12.90 2.66
C SER A 13 19.54 12.60 1.36
N PRO A 14 20.22 12.19 0.27
CA PRO A 14 19.52 11.73 -0.91
C PRO A 14 18.73 10.50 -0.48
N ALA A 15 17.44 10.73 -0.18
CA ALA A 15 16.48 9.68 0.00
C ALA A 15 16.62 8.78 -1.23
N PRO A 16 16.66 7.45 -1.07
CA PRO A 16 16.70 6.57 -2.22
C PRO A 16 15.63 7.05 -3.19
N LYS A 17 16.03 7.30 -4.45
CA LYS A 17 15.09 7.69 -5.51
C LYS A 17 14.15 6.51 -5.68
N PHE A 18 13.05 6.52 -4.94
CA PHE A 18 11.97 5.58 -5.11
C PHE A 18 11.40 5.88 -6.49
N ASP A 19 11.49 4.91 -7.39
CA ASP A 19 10.79 5.00 -8.65
C ASP A 19 9.29 5.10 -8.32
N MET A 20 8.74 6.32 -8.43
CA MET A 20 7.33 6.67 -8.21
C MET A 20 6.37 5.93 -9.17
N GLN A 21 6.88 4.96 -9.93
CA GLN A 21 6.20 4.14 -10.91
C GLN A 21 5.16 3.19 -10.30
N TYR A 22 5.14 3.00 -8.97
CA TYR A 22 4.21 2.09 -8.29
C TYR A 22 3.02 2.77 -7.60
N GLY A 23 2.71 4.03 -7.96
CA GLY A 23 1.59 4.76 -7.38
C GLY A 23 1.90 5.41 -6.03
N VAL A 24 3.17 5.72 -5.78
CA VAL A 24 3.63 6.54 -4.65
C VAL A 24 3.88 7.95 -5.16
N PHE A 25 3.21 8.94 -4.57
CA PHE A 25 3.26 10.35 -5.00
C PHE A 25 3.87 11.23 -3.90
N ALA A 26 4.49 12.34 -4.31
CA ALA A 26 5.09 13.30 -3.38
C ALA A 26 4.05 14.19 -2.69
N SER A 27 2.94 14.47 -3.39
CA SER A 27 1.81 15.23 -2.87
C SER A 27 0.54 14.38 -2.82
N LEU A 28 -0.33 14.69 -1.85
CA LEU A 28 -1.65 14.10 -1.72
C LEU A 28 -2.53 14.42 -2.95
N ASP A 29 -2.49 15.66 -3.44
CA ASP A 29 -3.31 16.09 -4.57
C ASP A 29 -2.96 15.30 -5.84
N ASP A 30 -1.68 15.02 -6.05
CA ASP A 30 -1.21 14.20 -7.17
C ASP A 30 -1.74 12.77 -7.07
N ALA A 31 -1.73 12.19 -5.87
CA ALA A 31 -2.28 10.86 -5.63
C ALA A 31 -3.79 10.80 -5.91
N VAL A 32 -4.54 11.81 -5.45
CA VAL A 32 -6.00 11.89 -5.66
C VAL A 32 -6.31 12.05 -7.15
N ASN A 33 -5.60 12.94 -7.85
CA ASN A 33 -5.79 13.17 -9.28
C ASN A 33 -5.47 11.92 -10.11
N ALA A 34 -4.37 11.23 -9.79
CA ALA A 34 -4.01 9.98 -10.45
C ALA A 34 -5.03 8.86 -10.19
N ALA A 35 -5.52 8.74 -8.95
CA ALA A 35 -6.56 7.77 -8.60
C ALA A 35 -7.88 8.04 -9.34
N ALA A 36 -8.28 9.31 -9.46
CA ALA A 36 -9.49 9.72 -10.19
C ALA A 36 -9.40 9.37 -11.69
N GLN A 37 -8.22 9.49 -12.29
CA GLN A 37 -7.99 9.07 -13.68
C GLN A 37 -7.98 7.55 -13.82
N ALA A 38 -7.28 6.83 -12.94
CA ALA A 38 -7.20 5.37 -12.97
C ALA A 38 -8.56 4.69 -12.76
N GLN A 39 -9.41 5.25 -11.89
CA GLN A 39 -10.75 4.74 -11.63
C GLN A 39 -11.63 4.75 -12.89
N LYS A 40 -11.53 5.79 -13.73
CA LYS A 40 -12.26 5.89 -14.99
C LYS A 40 -11.85 4.79 -15.97
N GLN A 41 -10.58 4.39 -15.96
CA GLN A 41 -10.06 3.32 -16.81
C GLN A 41 -10.40 1.92 -16.30
N LEU A 42 -10.81 1.79 -15.04
CA LEU A 42 -11.28 0.54 -14.46
C LEU A 42 -12.77 0.32 -14.77
N ASP A 43 -13.13 0.39 -16.05
CA ASP A 43 -14.51 0.57 -16.53
C ASP A 43 -15.32 -0.73 -16.61
N ASN A 44 -14.67 -1.88 -16.82
CA ASN A 44 -15.34 -3.16 -17.07
C ASN A 44 -15.02 -4.25 -16.04
N VAL A 45 -15.94 -5.22 -15.92
CA VAL A 45 -15.87 -6.31 -14.93
C VAL A 45 -14.68 -7.24 -15.19
N VAL A 46 -14.32 -7.48 -16.45
CA VAL A 46 -13.21 -8.39 -16.81
C VAL A 46 -11.88 -7.82 -16.34
N LEU A 47 -11.62 -6.53 -16.62
CA LEU A 47 -10.43 -5.83 -16.16
C LEU A 47 -10.38 -5.79 -14.64
N ARG A 48 -11.49 -5.44 -13.96
CA ARG A 48 -11.58 -5.48 -12.49
C ARG A 48 -11.22 -6.85 -11.95
N GLN A 49 -11.75 -7.92 -12.53
CA GLN A 49 -11.47 -9.28 -12.07
C GLN A 49 -10.00 -9.67 -12.29
N ARG A 50 -9.37 -9.24 -13.39
CA ARG A 50 -7.93 -9.44 -13.65
C ARG A 50 -7.08 -8.71 -12.60
N VAL A 51 -7.38 -7.44 -12.34
CA VAL A 51 -6.68 -6.64 -11.31
C VAL A 51 -6.82 -7.28 -9.93
N ILE A 52 -8.04 -7.66 -9.53
CA ILE A 52 -8.28 -8.34 -8.24
C ILE A 52 -7.48 -9.64 -8.12
N THR A 53 -7.44 -10.45 -9.18
CA THR A 53 -6.67 -11.70 -9.19
C THR A 53 -5.17 -11.43 -9.00
N ALA A 54 -4.62 -10.45 -9.72
CA ALA A 54 -3.21 -10.08 -9.59
C ALA A 54 -2.88 -9.57 -8.17
N ILE A 55 -3.71 -8.71 -7.59
CA ILE A 55 -3.54 -8.20 -6.22
C ILE A 55 -3.55 -9.36 -5.20
N ARG A 56 -4.45 -10.33 -5.36
CA ARG A 56 -4.53 -11.49 -4.46
C ARG A 56 -3.30 -12.38 -4.57
N GLN A 57 -2.85 -12.66 -5.78
CA GLN A 57 -1.63 -13.44 -6.01
C GLN A 57 -0.40 -12.76 -5.38
N ALA A 58 -0.28 -11.44 -5.54
CA ALA A 58 0.79 -10.68 -4.90
C ALA A 58 0.67 -10.69 -3.36
N GLY A 59 -0.54 -10.46 -2.82
CA GLY A 59 -0.78 -10.45 -1.38
C GLY A 59 -0.46 -11.79 -0.71
N GLU A 60 -0.71 -12.91 -1.38
CA GLU A 60 -0.32 -14.23 -0.89
C GLU A 60 1.19 -14.46 -1.04
N ARG A 61 1.77 -14.14 -2.21
CA ARG A 61 3.21 -14.29 -2.49
C ARG A 61 4.08 -13.53 -1.48
N TYR A 62 3.67 -12.32 -1.12
CA TYR A 62 4.44 -11.43 -0.24
C TYR A 62 3.91 -11.39 1.20
N ALA A 63 3.02 -12.32 1.59
CA ALA A 63 2.39 -12.31 2.91
C ALA A 63 3.41 -12.34 4.06
N GLN A 64 4.51 -13.09 3.90
CA GLN A 64 5.54 -13.26 4.91
C GLN A 64 6.35 -11.97 5.12
N VAL A 65 6.92 -11.42 4.05
CA VAL A 65 7.73 -10.19 4.14
C VAL A 65 6.90 -9.01 4.66
N LEU A 66 5.64 -8.90 4.25
CA LEU A 66 4.73 -7.87 4.78
C LEU A 66 4.45 -8.03 6.27
N ALA A 67 4.38 -9.27 6.76
CA ALA A 67 4.16 -9.54 8.18
C ALA A 67 5.41 -9.19 9.02
N GLU A 68 6.59 -9.55 8.53
CA GLU A 68 7.87 -9.24 9.16
C GLU A 68 8.11 -7.72 9.22
N MET A 69 7.95 -7.03 8.09
CA MET A 69 8.09 -5.56 8.03
C MET A 69 7.14 -4.86 8.98
N ALA A 70 5.88 -5.28 9.04
CA ALA A 70 4.90 -4.65 9.93
C ALA A 70 5.23 -4.84 11.42
N VAL A 71 5.81 -5.97 11.82
CA VAL A 71 6.29 -6.13 13.22
C VAL A 71 7.54 -5.30 13.46
N ALA A 72 8.49 -5.32 12.53
CA ALA A 72 9.74 -4.57 12.64
C ALA A 72 9.50 -3.05 12.75
N GLU A 73 8.57 -2.51 11.97
CA GLU A 73 8.23 -1.08 11.96
C GLU A 73 7.42 -0.66 13.19
N THR A 74 6.43 -1.47 13.60
CA THR A 74 5.47 -1.04 14.64
C THR A 74 5.75 -1.59 16.04
N GLY A 75 6.54 -2.66 16.15
CA GLY A 75 6.72 -3.42 17.40
C GLY A 75 5.48 -4.21 17.87
N MET A 76 4.39 -4.23 17.10
CA MET A 76 3.10 -4.77 17.56
C MET A 76 2.76 -6.14 16.97
N GLY A 77 2.38 -7.09 17.83
CA GLY A 77 1.84 -8.40 17.45
C GLY A 77 2.89 -9.41 16.98
N ARG A 78 2.46 -10.61 16.60
CA ARG A 78 3.35 -11.69 16.11
C ARG A 78 3.34 -11.76 14.59
N VAL A 79 4.49 -12.09 14.01
CA VAL A 79 4.64 -12.28 12.55
C VAL A 79 3.68 -13.36 12.04
N THR A 80 3.52 -14.46 12.76
CA THR A 80 2.61 -15.57 12.41
C THR A 80 1.16 -15.11 12.27
N ASP A 81 0.70 -14.27 13.19
CA ASP A 81 -0.68 -13.76 13.21
C ASP A 81 -0.91 -12.79 12.04
N LYS A 82 0.08 -11.93 11.74
CA LYS A 82 0.03 -11.02 10.59
C LYS A 82 0.11 -11.76 9.26
N TYR A 83 0.92 -12.81 9.17
CA TYR A 83 0.98 -13.68 7.98
C TYR A 83 -0.38 -14.33 7.72
N ALA A 84 -0.97 -14.96 8.74
CA ALA A 84 -2.28 -15.60 8.64
C ALA A 84 -3.37 -14.59 8.22
N LYS A 85 -3.31 -13.36 8.75
CA LYS A 85 -4.18 -12.25 8.33
C LYS A 85 -3.98 -11.93 6.85
N ASN A 86 -2.76 -11.72 6.38
CA ASN A 86 -2.45 -11.39 4.98
C ASN A 86 -2.95 -12.48 4.01
N VAL A 87 -2.65 -13.75 4.30
CA VAL A 87 -3.12 -14.90 3.52
C VAL A 87 -4.64 -15.01 3.53
N SER A 88 -5.28 -14.81 4.69
CA SER A 88 -6.74 -14.82 4.80
C SER A 88 -7.38 -13.75 3.91
N GLN A 89 -6.87 -12.52 3.93
CA GLN A 89 -7.40 -11.42 3.12
C GLN A 89 -7.22 -11.68 1.61
N ALA A 90 -6.07 -12.22 1.20
CA ALA A 90 -5.81 -12.58 -0.19
C ALA A 90 -6.77 -13.67 -0.70
N ARG A 91 -7.05 -14.69 0.12
CA ARG A 91 -7.84 -15.87 -0.30
C ARG A 91 -9.35 -15.70 -0.13
N ARG A 92 -9.82 -15.03 0.93
CA ARG A 92 -11.23 -15.15 1.41
C ARG A 92 -12.21 -14.10 0.93
N ALA A 93 -11.79 -13.02 0.27
CA ALA A 93 -12.66 -11.88 -0.06
C ALA A 93 -13.86 -12.16 -1.01
N ARG A 94 -14.21 -13.42 -1.33
CA ARG A 94 -15.42 -13.76 -2.12
C ARG A 94 -16.27 -14.93 -1.58
N LYS A 95 -15.83 -15.73 -0.59
CA LYS A 95 -16.62 -16.92 -0.18
C LYS A 95 -17.77 -16.62 0.79
N ALA A 96 -17.77 -15.47 1.49
CA ALA A 96 -18.76 -15.16 2.53
C ALA A 96 -20.05 -14.47 2.05
N TRP A 97 -20.20 -14.16 0.75
CA TRP A 97 -21.33 -13.40 0.21
C TRP A 97 -22.25 -14.19 -0.73
N ARG A 98 -22.08 -15.52 -0.83
CA ARG A 98 -22.88 -16.36 -1.74
C ARG A 98 -24.10 -17.03 -1.10
N HIS A 99 -24.36 -16.78 0.19
CA HIS A 99 -25.48 -17.34 0.96
C HIS A 99 -26.10 -16.34 1.96
N ARG A 100 -26.14 -15.06 1.64
CA ARG A 100 -27.02 -14.08 2.29
C ARG A 100 -27.71 -13.26 1.22
#